data_AF-A0A2V8M990-F1
#
_entry.id   AF-A0A2V8M990-F1
#
_cell.length_a   1.000
_cell.length_b   1.000
_cell.length_c   1.000
_cell.angle_alpha   90.00
_cell.angle_beta   90.00
_cell.angle_gamma   90.00
#
_symmetry.space_group_name_H-M   'P 1'
#
loop_
_entity.id
_entity.type
_entity.pdbx_description
1 polymer ?
#
loop_
_entity_poly.entity_id
_entity_poly.type
_entity_poly.pdbx_seq_one_letter_code
_entity_poly.pdbx_strand_id
1 'polypeptide(L)'
;TTAPITSALLQGLFLEDVRKMHDEIYARHGKVFKDPWTQKYFASFDWYKANPNYSDAALSEIEKGNVAVIAAYEKKAVTAMSTIEG
;
A
#
# COMPACT_ATOMS: atom_id res chain seq x y z
N THR A 1 -10.27 4.67 -13.19
CA THR A 1 -9.87 5.80 -12.32
C THR A 1 -9.85 5.30 -10.88
N THR A 2 -8.82 5.64 -10.11
CA THR A 2 -8.68 5.24 -8.70
C THR A 2 -9.68 6.01 -7.82
N ALA A 3 -10.38 5.31 -6.92
CA ALA A 3 -11.34 5.93 -6.00
C ALA A 3 -10.69 6.29 -4.65
N PRO A 4 -11.20 7.30 -3.92
CA PRO A 4 -10.72 7.63 -2.59
C PRO A 4 -10.94 6.50 -1.58
N ILE A 5 -9.95 6.22 -0.74
CA ILE A 5 -10.01 5.28 0.38
C ILE A 5 -10.29 6.07 1.66
N THR A 6 -11.25 5.60 2.45
CA THR A 6 -11.59 6.19 3.76
C THR A 6 -11.11 5.29 4.89
N SER A 7 -10.85 5.86 6.07
CA SER A 7 -10.46 5.05 7.24
C SER A 7 -11.53 4.02 7.64
N ALA A 8 -12.81 4.28 7.36
CA ALA A 8 -13.90 3.33 7.63
C ALA A 8 -13.77 2.06 6.78
N LEU A 9 -13.28 2.17 5.55
CA LEU A 9 -13.05 1.00 4.68
C LEU A 9 -11.91 0.11 5.20
N LEU A 10 -10.93 0.70 5.88
CA LEU A 10 -9.78 -0.01 6.43
C LEU A 10 -10.10 -0.70 7.77
N GLN A 11 -11.16 -0.26 8.45
CA GLN A 11 -11.50 -0.74 9.79
C GLN A 11 -11.80 -2.24 9.79
N GLY A 12 -11.07 -2.97 10.65
CA GLY A 12 -11.24 -4.42 10.79
C GLY A 12 -10.43 -5.25 9.78
N LEU A 13 -9.74 -4.61 8.83
CA LEU A 13 -8.77 -5.31 7.98
C LEU A 13 -7.49 -5.63 8.77
N PHE A 14 -6.89 -6.78 8.44
CA PHE A 14 -5.57 -7.13 8.94
C PHE A 14 -4.52 -6.16 8.39
N LEU A 15 -3.51 -5.87 9.21
CA LEU A 15 -2.43 -4.95 8.85
C LEU A 15 -1.73 -5.35 7.54
N GLU A 16 -1.60 -6.65 7.30
CA GLU A 16 -0.98 -7.21 6.10
C GLU A 16 -1.78 -6.91 4.83
N ASP A 17 -3.11 -6.92 4.92
CA ASP A 17 -3.97 -6.62 3.77
C ASP A 17 -3.96 -5.13 3.46
N VAL A 18 -3.94 -4.29 4.49
CA VAL A 18 -3.80 -2.84 4.34
C VAL A 18 -2.46 -2.47 3.68
N ARG A 19 -1.36 -3.14 4.08
CA ARG A 19 -0.04 -2.98 3.42
C ARG A 19 -0.06 -3.38 1.96
N LYS A 20 -0.70 -4.50 1.61
CA LYS A 20 -0.85 -4.90 0.20
C LYS A 20 -1.67 -3.89 -0.60
N MET A 21 -2.71 -3.29 -0.03
CA MET A 21 -3.47 -2.23 -0.68
C MET A 21 -2.60 -0.99 -0.96
N HIS A 22 -1.72 -0.62 -0.01
CA HIS A 22 -0.75 0.45 -0.21
C HIS A 22 0.22 0.10 -1.34
N ASP A 23 0.83 -1.08 -1.27
CA ASP A 23 1.80 -1.52 -2.27
C ASP A 23 1.17 -1.67 -3.65
N GLU A 24 -0.11 -2.07 -3.75
CA GLU A 24 -0.79 -2.16 -5.04
C GLU A 24 -0.84 -0.79 -5.74
N ILE A 25 -1.10 0.30 -5.01
CA ILE A 25 -1.10 1.66 -5.58
C ILE A 25 0.24 1.91 -6.28
N TYR A 26 1.36 1.60 -5.61
CA TYR A 26 2.67 1.77 -6.21
C TYR A 26 2.96 0.78 -7.35
N ALA A 27 2.51 -0.47 -7.22
CA ALA A 27 2.71 -1.52 -8.20
C ALA A 27 2.03 -1.19 -9.54
N ARG A 28 0.87 -0.52 -9.50
CA ARG A 28 0.16 -0.04 -10.71
C ARG A 28 0.98 0.96 -11.53
N HIS A 29 1.91 1.67 -10.88
CA HIS A 29 2.85 2.59 -11.53
C HIS A 29 4.22 1.95 -11.82
N GLY A 30 4.36 0.64 -11.54
CA GLY A 30 5.54 -0.14 -11.85
C GLY A 30 6.65 -0.07 -10.80
N LYS A 31 6.35 0.29 -9.56
CA LYS A 31 7.35 0.27 -8.48
C LYS A 31 8.00 -1.11 -8.38
N VAL A 32 9.34 -1.12 -8.32
CA VAL A 32 10.12 -2.31 -8.00
C VAL A 32 10.33 -2.35 -6.49
N PHE A 33 9.87 -3.42 -5.86
CA PHE A 33 9.95 -3.63 -4.42
C PHE A 33 11.30 -4.26 -4.06
N LYS A 34 11.89 -3.77 -2.96
CA LYS A 34 13.15 -4.33 -2.42
C LYS A 34 12.92 -5.65 -1.69
N ASP A 35 11.76 -5.79 -1.06
CA ASP A 35 11.38 -7.04 -0.41
C ASP A 35 11.10 -8.11 -1.47
N PRO A 36 11.82 -9.25 -1.47
CA PRO A 36 11.67 -10.28 -2.49
C PRO A 36 10.29 -10.93 -2.51
N TRP A 37 9.63 -11.05 -1.36
CA TRP A 37 8.30 -11.65 -1.29
C TRP A 37 7.25 -10.72 -1.90
N THR A 38 7.27 -9.43 -1.54
CA THR A 38 6.39 -8.41 -2.13
C THR A 38 6.63 -8.27 -3.63
N GLN A 39 7.90 -8.24 -4.07
CA GLN A 39 8.23 -8.19 -5.49
C GLN A 39 7.69 -9.42 -6.24
N LYS A 40 7.87 -10.63 -5.68
CA LYS A 40 7.36 -11.86 -6.27
C LYS A 40 5.83 -11.88 -6.31
N TYR A 41 5.17 -11.38 -5.25
CA TYR A 41 3.72 -11.26 -5.19
C TYR A 41 3.20 -10.40 -6.33
N PHE A 42 3.70 -9.16 -6.50
CA PHE A 42 3.22 -8.29 -7.59
C PHE A 42 3.65 -8.78 -8.97
N ALA A 43 4.84 -9.36 -9.11
CA ALA A 43 5.29 -9.97 -10.36
C ALA A 43 4.46 -11.18 -10.81
N SER A 44 3.64 -11.76 -9.93
CA SER A 44 2.72 -12.85 -10.29
C SER A 44 1.46 -12.40 -11.01
N PHE A 45 1.16 -11.09 -11.04
CA PHE A 45 -0.02 -10.56 -11.72
C PHE A 45 0.32 -10.07 -13.13
N ASP A 46 -0.48 -10.47 -14.12
CA ASP A 46 -0.29 -10.10 -15.54
C ASP A 46 -0.30 -8.58 -15.81
N TRP A 47 -0.98 -7.81 -14.95
CA TRP A 47 -1.07 -6.35 -15.08
C TRP A 47 0.17 -5.63 -14.56
N TYR A 48 1.01 -6.27 -13.73
CA TYR A 48 2.17 -5.63 -13.16
C TYR A 48 3.30 -5.55 -14.17
N LYS A 49 3.83 -4.34 -14.35
CA LYS A 49 4.97 -4.09 -15.23
C LYS A 49 5.98 -3.24 -14.47
N ALA A 50 7.13 -3.84 -14.14
CA ALA A 50 8.22 -3.13 -13.49
C ALA A 50 8.66 -1.93 -14.36
N ASN A 51 8.74 -0.77 -13.73
CA ASN A 51 9.23 0.47 -14.32
C ASN A 51 10.50 0.88 -13.55
N PRO A 52 11.70 0.64 -14.12
CA PRO A 52 12.97 1.03 -13.49
C PRO A 52 13.09 2.54 -13.23
N ASN A 53 12.31 3.36 -13.95
CA ASN A 53 12.27 4.81 -13.80
C ASN A 53 11.10 5.28 -12.91
N TYR A 54 10.49 4.38 -12.14
CA TYR A 54 9.41 4.71 -11.23
C TYR A 54 9.82 5.83 -10.26
N SER A 55 8.88 6.74 -10.00
CA SER A 55 8.97 7.78 -9.00
C SER A 55 7.61 7.96 -8.34
N ASP A 56 7.57 8.22 -7.03
CA ASP A 56 6.33 8.52 -6.32
C ASP A 56 5.63 9.80 -6.85
N ALA A 57 6.34 10.62 -7.65
CA ALA A 57 5.76 11.74 -8.38
C ALA A 57 4.75 11.32 -9.46
N ALA A 58 4.76 10.06 -9.89
CA ALA A 58 3.81 9.52 -10.87
C ALA A 58 2.40 9.32 -10.27
N LEU A 59 2.28 9.31 -8.94
CA LEU A 59 0.99 9.17 -8.27
C LEU A 59 0.11 10.40 -8.51
N SER A 60 -1.16 10.15 -8.80
CA SER A 60 -2.20 11.18 -8.79
C SER A 60 -2.46 11.70 -7.37
N GLU A 61 -3.10 12.87 -7.27
CA GLU A 61 -3.46 13.44 -5.97
C GLU A 61 -4.38 12.53 -5.14
N ILE A 62 -5.28 11.79 -5.80
CA ILE A 62 -6.15 10.80 -5.13
C ILE A 62 -5.31 9.65 -4.56
N GLU A 63 -4.34 9.15 -5.33
CA GLU A 63 -3.46 8.06 -4.89
C GLU A 63 -2.56 8.50 -3.73
N LYS A 64 -1.99 9.71 -3.79
CA LYS A 64 -1.25 10.29 -2.66
C LYS A 64 -2.12 10.39 -1.40
N GLY A 65 -3.36 10.84 -1.55
CA GLY A 65 -4.34 10.87 -0.47
C GLY A 65 -4.60 9.48 0.13
N ASN A 66 -4.82 8.48 -0.73
CA ASN A 66 -5.05 7.10 -0.32
C ASN A 66 -3.85 6.52 0.44
N VAL A 67 -2.63 6.71 -0.08
CA VAL A 67 -1.37 6.35 0.56
C VAL A 67 -1.29 6.93 1.97
N ALA A 68 -1.62 8.22 2.13
CA ALA A 68 -1.57 8.89 3.43
C ALA A 68 -2.60 8.32 4.42
N VAL A 69 -3.83 8.06 3.95
CA VAL A 69 -4.90 7.47 4.79
C VAL A 69 -4.52 6.06 5.25
N ILE A 70 -3.97 5.24 4.35
CA ILE A 70 -3.52 3.89 4.64
C ILE A 70 -2.38 3.93 5.66
N ALA A 71 -1.31 4.68 5.41
CA ALA A 71 -0.16 4.77 6.31
C ALA A 71 -0.55 5.25 7.72
N ALA A 72 -1.51 6.18 7.82
CA ALA A 72 -2.04 6.63 9.10
C ALA A 72 -2.78 5.53 9.86
N TYR A 73 -3.54 4.67 9.16
CA TYR A 73 -4.22 3.52 9.75
C TYR A 73 -3.20 2.48 10.24
N GLU A 74 -2.20 2.14 9.42
CA GLU A 74 -1.14 1.18 9.78
C GLU A 74 -0.40 1.60 11.05
N LYS A 75 -0.03 2.87 11.15
CA LYS A 75 0.64 3.42 12.34
C LYS A 75 -0.22 3.20 13.61
N LYS A 76 -1.52 3.50 13.54
CA LYS A 76 -2.44 3.30 14.68
C LYS A 76 -2.56 1.82 15.04
N ALA A 77 -2.68 0.94 14.05
CA ALA A 77 -2.80 -0.49 14.25
C ALA A 77 -1.54 -1.08 14.91
N VAL A 78 -0.35 -0.70 14.44
CA VAL A 78 0.93 -1.12 15.04
C VAL A 78 1.04 -0.63 16.49
N THR A 79 0.75 0.65 16.76
CA THR A 79 0.78 1.18 18.13
C THR A 79 -0.18 0.46 19.07
N ALA A 80 -1.39 0.13 18.60
CA ALA A 80 -2.37 -0.60 19.40
C ALA A 80 -1.87 -2.01 19.73
N MET A 81 -1.30 -2.75 18.77
CA MET A 81 -0.71 -4.07 19.02
C MET A 81 0.45 -4.01 20.02
N SER A 82 1.38 -3.06 19.86
CA SER A 82 2.51 -2.90 20.77
C SER A 82 2.12 -2.52 22.21
N THR A 83 0.96 -1.90 22.40
CA THR A 83 0.44 -1.53 23.74
C THR A 83 -0.25 -2.72 24.43
N ILE A 84 -0.72 -3.70 23.66
CA ILE A 84 -1.40 -4.91 24.18
C ILE A 84 -0.38 -6.01 24.51
N GLU A 85 0.76 -6.05 23.80
CA GLU A 85 1.82 -7.05 23.99
C GLU A 85 2.90 -6.65 25.02
N GLY A 86 2.81 -5.45 25.61
CA GLY A 86 3.74 -4.93 26.63
C GLY A 86 3.12 -4.87 28.02
#